data_AF-A0A3B8VFE8-F1
#
_entry.id   AF-A0A3B8VFE8-F1
#
_cell.length_a   1.000
_cell.length_b   1.000
_cell.length_c   1.000
_cell.angle_alpha   90.00
_cell.angle_beta   90.00
_cell.angle_gamma   90.00
#
_symmetry.space_group_name_H-M   'P 1'
#
loop_
_entity.id
_entity.type
_entity.pdbx_description
1 polymer ?
#
loop_
_entity_poly.entity_id
_entity_poly.type
_entity_poly.pdbx_seq_one_letter_code
_entity_poly.pdbx_strand_id
1 'polypeptide(L)'
;MLFRPQEKRPLLGQGLVPAQKNVIAIKLSNAVNKNLINPDQIRVKLVESGILSSVIKEIEHGIGNLGNDEEFRDELFKVLTEAVSEYLSQVEVRNNISEVLLNHIDGSFQEKTFEKYVFKVYKNLRKDQISSIIDQAILSVPSTIYEHRSSFNNTILAIPDEISQHRDRIEEYLITGIYDILQRINLRSIIEDNLNNYDEGRLEELIKDSTIDQLNYIKYLGAVLGVLGGFIIWNPLPALVVLGVLFGSYFALDHILYSIRKSS
;
A
#
# COMPACT_ATOMS: atom_id res chain seq x y z
N MET A 1 -18.72 35.87 -12.06
CA MET A 1 -17.81 35.41 -13.13
C MET A 1 -16.76 34.41 -12.62
N LEU A 2 -17.07 33.61 -11.59
CA LEU A 2 -16.10 32.65 -11.05
C LEU A 2 -15.97 31.42 -11.97
N PHE A 3 -17.10 30.88 -12.42
CA PHE A 3 -17.16 29.64 -13.20
C PHE A 3 -17.41 29.84 -14.70
N ARG A 4 -18.10 30.93 -15.08
CA ARG A 4 -18.42 31.26 -16.48
C ARG A 4 -17.83 32.61 -16.91
N PRO A 5 -17.45 32.78 -18.18
CA PRO A 5 -17.52 31.80 -19.28
C PRO A 5 -16.40 30.73 -19.24
N GLN A 6 -16.69 29.51 -19.71
CA GLN A 6 -15.72 28.39 -19.70
C GLN A 6 -14.58 28.62 -20.70
N GLU A 7 -14.89 29.13 -21.89
CA GLU A 7 -13.92 29.53 -22.90
C GLU A 7 -13.62 31.03 -22.83
N LYS A 8 -12.41 31.40 -23.24
CA LYS A 8 -11.97 32.80 -23.30
C LYS A 8 -12.75 33.56 -24.36
N ARG A 9 -13.55 34.54 -23.93
CA ARG A 9 -14.29 35.43 -24.83
C ARG A 9 -13.52 36.74 -25.08
N PRO A 10 -13.61 37.33 -26.29
CA PRO A 10 -12.85 38.54 -26.65
C PRO A 10 -13.13 39.75 -25.74
N LEU A 11 -14.38 39.91 -25.29
CA LEU A 11 -14.81 41.08 -24.50
C LEU A 11 -14.97 40.78 -23.00
N LEU A 12 -15.35 39.56 -22.65
CA LEU A 12 -15.73 39.17 -21.28
C LEU A 12 -14.66 38.34 -20.57
N GLY A 13 -13.55 38.02 -21.25
CA GLY A 13 -12.49 37.16 -20.70
C GLY A 13 -12.96 35.72 -20.47
N GLN A 14 -12.27 35.01 -19.58
CA GLN A 14 -12.60 33.65 -19.12
C GLN A 14 -12.97 33.70 -17.63
N GLY A 15 -13.80 32.77 -17.15
CA GLY A 15 -14.06 32.61 -15.72
C GLY A 15 -12.77 32.31 -14.94
N LEU A 16 -12.71 32.74 -13.68
CA LEU A 16 -11.52 32.61 -12.82
C LEU A 16 -11.10 31.15 -12.57
N VAL A 17 -12.07 30.25 -12.37
CA VAL A 17 -11.82 28.82 -12.10
C VAL A 17 -11.26 28.11 -13.35
N PRO A 18 -11.91 28.20 -14.54
CA PRO A 18 -11.31 27.67 -15.77
C PRO A 18 -9.94 28.26 -16.09
N ALA A 19 -9.74 29.58 -15.90
CA ALA A 19 -8.48 30.25 -16.18
C ALA A 19 -7.33 29.85 -15.23
N GLN A 20 -7.65 29.36 -14.02
CA GLN A 20 -6.66 28.95 -13.02
C GLN A 20 -6.60 27.43 -12.80
N LYS A 21 -7.11 26.64 -13.74
CA LYS A 21 -7.20 25.16 -13.65
C LYS A 21 -5.91 24.50 -13.15
N ASN A 22 -4.77 24.83 -13.74
CA ASN A 22 -3.48 24.25 -13.36
C ASN A 22 -3.10 24.60 -11.89
N VAL A 23 -3.30 25.85 -11.49
CA VAL A 23 -3.02 26.28 -10.10
C VAL A 23 -3.95 25.57 -9.11
N ILE A 24 -5.22 25.38 -9.48
CA ILE A 24 -6.19 24.64 -8.67
C ILE A 24 -5.78 23.17 -8.58
N ALA A 25 -5.38 22.53 -9.69
CA ALA A 25 -4.90 21.15 -9.73
C ALA A 25 -3.70 20.97 -8.78
N ILE A 26 -2.67 21.80 -8.90
CA ILE A 26 -1.49 21.76 -8.01
C ILE A 26 -1.89 21.92 -6.54
N LYS A 27 -2.72 22.92 -6.21
CA LYS A 27 -3.11 23.20 -4.81
C LYS A 27 -3.98 22.09 -4.23
N LEU A 28 -4.92 21.57 -5.00
CA LEU A 28 -5.79 20.48 -4.57
C LEU A 28 -4.98 19.18 -4.40
N SER A 29 -4.13 18.82 -5.37
CA SER A 29 -3.26 17.66 -5.27
C SER A 29 -2.33 17.72 -4.06
N ASN A 30 -1.76 18.89 -3.75
CA ASN A 30 -0.99 19.10 -2.51
C ASN A 30 -1.83 18.85 -1.26
N ALA A 31 -3.02 19.44 -1.20
CA ALA A 31 -3.88 19.37 -0.03
C ALA A 31 -4.36 17.93 0.21
N VAL A 32 -4.73 17.21 -0.87
CA VAL A 32 -5.14 15.81 -0.83
C VAL A 32 -3.98 14.92 -0.40
N ASN A 33 -2.83 15.02 -1.06
CA ASN A 33 -1.66 14.20 -0.75
C ASN A 33 -1.12 14.44 0.67
N LYS A 34 -1.21 15.68 1.19
CA LYS A 34 -0.71 15.99 2.54
C LYS A 34 -1.67 15.54 3.63
N ASN A 35 -2.97 15.77 3.45
CA ASN A 35 -3.92 15.70 4.56
C ASN A 35 -4.96 14.57 4.44
N LEU A 36 -5.22 14.05 3.23
CA LEU A 36 -6.33 13.12 2.97
C LEU A 36 -5.88 11.73 2.54
N ILE A 37 -4.87 11.63 1.68
CA ILE A 37 -4.37 10.37 1.14
C ILE A 37 -2.85 10.41 1.13
N ASN A 38 -2.23 9.83 2.16
CA ASN A 38 -0.78 9.66 2.26
C ASN A 38 -0.42 8.22 2.67
N PRO A 39 0.83 7.78 2.46
CA PRO A 39 1.26 6.41 2.77
C PRO A 39 0.99 5.99 4.22
N ASP A 40 1.14 6.89 5.19
CA ASP A 40 0.92 6.59 6.61
C ASP A 40 -0.56 6.34 6.92
N GLN A 41 -1.46 7.17 6.37
CA GLN A 41 -2.89 7.00 6.50
C GLN A 41 -3.39 5.73 5.81
N ILE A 42 -2.84 5.40 4.63
CA ILE A 42 -3.16 4.15 3.93
C ILE A 42 -2.70 2.95 4.76
N ARG A 43 -1.49 2.98 5.34
CA ARG A 43 -1.00 1.94 6.24
C ARG A 43 -1.95 1.70 7.41
N VAL A 44 -2.37 2.75 8.10
CA VAL A 44 -3.32 2.66 9.23
C VAL A 44 -4.63 2.02 8.76
N LYS A 45 -5.17 2.45 7.61
CA LYS A 45 -6.43 1.89 7.08
C LYS A 45 -6.32 0.45 6.60
N LEU A 46 -5.18 0.03 6.08
CA LEU A 46 -4.96 -1.36 5.69
C LEU A 46 -4.99 -2.30 6.91
N VAL A 47 -4.42 -1.87 8.03
CA VAL A 47 -4.46 -2.63 9.29
C VAL A 47 -5.88 -2.63 9.87
N GLU A 48 -6.50 -1.45 10.01
CA GLU A 48 -7.83 -1.32 10.61
C GLU A 48 -8.93 -2.06 9.83
N SER A 49 -8.81 -2.12 8.50
CA SER A 49 -9.82 -2.74 7.64
C SER A 49 -9.78 -4.28 7.66
N GLY A 50 -8.71 -4.89 8.19
CA GLY A 50 -8.53 -6.35 8.18
C GLY A 50 -8.33 -6.94 6.77
N ILE A 51 -8.08 -6.10 5.76
CA ILE A 51 -7.85 -6.54 4.38
C ILE A 51 -6.62 -7.45 4.31
N LEU A 52 -5.54 -7.11 5.00
CA LEU A 52 -4.30 -7.91 5.01
C LEU A 52 -4.54 -9.31 5.56
N SER A 53 -5.24 -9.37 6.69
CA SER A 53 -5.70 -10.61 7.29
C SER A 53 -6.55 -11.47 6.34
N SER A 54 -7.35 -10.84 5.47
CA SER A 54 -8.15 -11.53 4.46
C SER A 54 -7.30 -12.02 3.28
N VAL A 55 -6.34 -11.22 2.81
CA VAL A 55 -5.39 -11.60 1.76
C VAL A 55 -4.54 -12.80 2.19
N ILE A 56 -4.01 -12.78 3.42
CA ILE A 56 -3.22 -13.90 3.94
C ILE A 56 -4.06 -15.19 3.99
N LYS A 57 -5.32 -15.09 4.40
CA LYS A 57 -6.24 -16.24 4.44
C LYS A 57 -6.52 -16.80 3.04
N GLU A 58 -6.66 -15.93 2.04
CA GLU A 58 -6.85 -16.36 0.64
C GLU A 58 -5.58 -17.04 0.11
N ILE A 59 -4.40 -16.52 0.43
CA ILE A 59 -3.11 -17.14 0.09
C ILE A 59 -2.97 -18.51 0.75
N GLU A 60 -3.26 -18.61 2.04
CA GLU A 60 -3.25 -19.86 2.79
C GLU A 60 -4.19 -20.89 2.15
N HIS A 61 -5.41 -20.49 1.81
CA HIS A 61 -6.38 -21.38 1.18
C HIS A 61 -5.95 -21.81 -0.23
N GLY A 62 -5.45 -20.87 -1.05
CA GLY A 62 -4.95 -21.14 -2.39
C GLY A 62 -3.75 -22.09 -2.38
N ILE A 63 -2.78 -21.85 -1.50
CA ILE A 63 -1.61 -22.73 -1.31
C ILE A 63 -2.04 -24.08 -0.75
N GLY A 64 -2.99 -24.13 0.18
CA GLY A 64 -3.52 -25.39 0.69
C GLY A 64 -4.21 -26.22 -0.39
N ASN A 65 -5.00 -25.59 -1.26
CA ASN A 65 -5.65 -26.28 -2.37
C ASN A 65 -4.62 -26.83 -3.37
N LEU A 66 -3.63 -26.02 -3.76
CA LEU A 66 -2.54 -26.46 -4.64
C LEU A 66 -1.68 -27.57 -4.00
N GLY A 67 -1.35 -27.43 -2.71
CA GLY A 67 -0.53 -28.40 -1.99
C GLY A 67 -1.23 -29.75 -1.77
N ASN A 68 -2.56 -29.77 -1.71
CA ASN A 68 -3.34 -31.01 -1.63
C ASN A 68 -3.49 -31.71 -3.00
N ASP A 69 -3.26 -31.01 -4.10
CA ASP A 69 -3.25 -31.59 -5.43
C ASP A 69 -2.04 -32.53 -5.58
N GLU A 70 -2.31 -33.80 -5.91
CA GLU A 70 -1.27 -34.81 -6.13
C GLU A 70 -0.49 -34.54 -7.42
N GLU A 71 -1.16 -34.13 -8.49
CA GLU A 71 -0.52 -33.86 -9.78
C GLU A 71 0.45 -32.68 -9.66
N PHE A 72 0.03 -31.61 -8.97
CA PHE A 72 0.90 -30.47 -8.69
C PHE A 72 2.14 -30.85 -7.88
N ARG A 73 1.99 -31.63 -6.80
CA ARG A 73 3.13 -32.08 -5.97
C ARG A 73 4.11 -32.91 -6.78
N ASP A 74 3.59 -33.74 -7.67
CA ASP A 74 4.38 -34.64 -8.52
C ASP A 74 5.17 -33.87 -9.56
N GLU A 75 4.52 -32.92 -10.24
CA GLU A 75 5.17 -32.04 -11.20
C GLU A 75 6.22 -31.16 -10.51
N LEU A 76 5.88 -30.54 -9.38
CA LEU A 76 6.80 -29.70 -8.63
C LEU A 76 8.03 -30.50 -8.15
N PHE A 77 7.82 -31.70 -7.61
CA PHE A 77 8.91 -32.58 -7.19
C PHE A 77 9.83 -32.95 -8.36
N LYS A 78 9.23 -33.27 -9.52
CA LYS A 78 9.95 -33.59 -10.74
C LYS A 78 10.79 -32.40 -11.21
N VAL A 79 10.20 -31.21 -11.33
CA VAL A 79 10.89 -29.98 -11.76
C VAL A 79 12.05 -29.66 -10.83
N LEU A 80 11.85 -29.74 -9.51
CA LEU A 80 12.92 -29.48 -8.53
C LEU A 80 14.04 -30.50 -8.64
N THR A 81 13.71 -31.79 -8.77
CA THR A 81 14.72 -32.85 -8.84
C THR A 81 15.51 -32.78 -10.15
N GLU A 82 14.84 -32.45 -11.27
CA GLU A 82 15.47 -32.21 -12.56
C GLU A 82 16.40 -30.99 -12.51
N ALA A 83 15.95 -29.87 -11.92
CA ALA A 83 16.78 -28.69 -11.74
C ALA A 83 18.04 -28.97 -10.90
N VAL A 84 17.90 -29.71 -9.79
CA VAL A 84 19.05 -30.15 -8.98
C VAL A 84 19.97 -31.07 -9.78
N SER A 85 19.41 -32.05 -10.50
CA SER A 85 20.19 -32.98 -11.32
C SER A 85 20.97 -32.26 -12.42
N GLU A 86 20.34 -31.31 -13.11
CA GLU A 86 20.99 -30.50 -14.15
C GLU A 86 22.11 -29.65 -13.57
N TYR A 87 21.85 -28.98 -12.44
CA TYR A 87 22.84 -28.14 -11.77
C TYR A 87 24.06 -28.96 -11.31
N LEU A 88 23.85 -30.12 -10.70
CA LEU A 88 24.93 -31.03 -10.26
C LEU A 88 25.60 -31.79 -11.41
N SER A 89 25.01 -31.81 -12.61
CA SER A 89 25.65 -32.39 -13.80
C SER A 89 26.76 -31.50 -14.36
N GLN A 90 26.81 -30.22 -14.00
CA GLN A 90 27.85 -29.28 -14.44
C GLN A 90 29.17 -29.56 -13.70
N VAL A 91 30.26 -29.72 -14.48
CA VAL A 91 31.60 -30.03 -13.93
C VAL A 91 32.08 -28.93 -12.98
N GLU A 92 31.86 -27.66 -13.34
CA GLU A 92 32.24 -26.52 -12.51
C GLU A 92 31.54 -26.53 -11.15
N VAL A 93 30.22 -26.77 -11.15
CA VAL A 93 29.42 -26.86 -9.91
C VAL A 93 29.90 -27.99 -9.02
N ARG A 94 30.15 -29.19 -9.57
CA ARG A 94 30.68 -30.30 -8.76
C ARG A 94 32.04 -30.00 -8.17
N ASN A 95 32.94 -29.40 -8.95
CA ASN A 95 34.26 -29.00 -8.46
C ASN A 95 34.15 -27.99 -7.31
N ASN A 96 33.28 -26.99 -7.45
CA ASN A 96 33.03 -25.99 -6.41
C ASN A 96 32.46 -26.63 -5.14
N ILE A 97 31.45 -27.50 -5.27
CA ILE A 97 30.87 -28.22 -4.12
C ILE A 97 31.91 -29.13 -3.47
N SER A 98 32.71 -29.84 -4.28
CA SER A 98 33.77 -30.74 -3.81
C SER A 98 34.82 -29.98 -3.00
N GLU A 99 35.25 -28.80 -3.48
CA GLU A 99 36.16 -27.93 -2.73
C GLU A 99 35.54 -27.41 -1.42
N VAL A 100 34.28 -26.96 -1.45
CA VAL A 100 33.55 -26.51 -0.25
C VAL A 100 33.45 -27.63 0.78
N LEU A 101 33.12 -28.85 0.37
CA LEU A 101 33.05 -30.02 1.26
C LEU A 101 34.41 -30.37 1.85
N LEU A 102 35.47 -30.39 1.04
CA LEU A 102 36.84 -30.64 1.51
C LEU A 102 37.31 -29.60 2.53
N ASN A 103 36.91 -28.35 2.37
CA ASN A 103 37.25 -27.27 3.29
C ASN A 103 36.39 -27.32 4.56
N HIS A 104 35.11 -27.68 4.44
CA HIS A 104 34.23 -27.89 5.59
C HIS A 104 34.71 -29.05 6.47
N ILE A 105 35.15 -30.16 5.86
CA ILE A 105 35.75 -31.29 6.59
C ILE A 105 37.06 -30.88 7.28
N ASP A 106 37.95 -30.12 6.63
CA ASP A 106 39.18 -29.62 7.29
C ASP A 106 38.86 -28.68 8.47
N GLY A 107 37.80 -27.89 8.34
CA GLY A 107 37.34 -26.93 9.35
C GLY A 107 36.60 -27.56 10.53
N SER A 108 35.97 -28.73 10.36
CA SER A 108 35.24 -29.42 11.43
C SER A 108 36.16 -30.04 12.48
N PHE A 109 37.43 -30.26 12.15
CA PHE A 109 38.45 -30.71 13.10
C PHE A 109 38.99 -29.55 13.96
N GLN A 110 39.08 -29.78 15.27
CA GLN A 110 39.74 -28.87 16.20
C GLN A 110 41.20 -28.59 15.80
N GLU A 111 41.70 -27.41 16.17
CA GLU A 111 43.09 -27.02 15.89
C GLU A 111 44.07 -27.96 16.62
N LYS A 112 45.10 -28.43 15.89
CA LYS A 112 46.21 -29.27 16.39
C LYS A 112 45.86 -30.72 16.77
N THR A 113 44.74 -31.27 16.32
CA THR A 113 44.43 -32.70 16.51
C THR A 113 45.10 -33.59 15.46
N PHE A 114 45.37 -34.85 15.85
CA PHE A 114 46.01 -35.84 14.99
C PHE A 114 45.17 -36.13 13.73
N GLU A 115 43.84 -36.21 13.87
CA GLU A 115 42.88 -36.45 12.79
C GLU A 115 42.98 -35.39 11.70
N LYS A 116 43.14 -34.12 12.07
CA LYS A 116 43.33 -33.01 11.14
C LYS A 116 44.62 -33.15 10.34
N TYR A 117 45.71 -33.53 11.02
CA TYR A 117 46.99 -33.77 10.36
C TYR A 117 46.89 -34.92 9.36
N VAL A 118 46.32 -36.06 9.78
CA VAL A 118 46.09 -37.22 8.92
C VAL A 118 45.23 -36.86 7.71
N PHE A 119 44.13 -36.13 7.92
CA PHE A 119 43.25 -35.69 6.84
C PHE A 119 43.98 -34.82 5.82
N LYS A 120 44.78 -33.82 6.26
CA LYS A 120 45.57 -32.96 5.35
C LYS A 120 46.59 -33.75 4.53
N VAL A 121 47.26 -34.71 5.16
CA VAL A 121 48.20 -35.60 4.48
C VAL A 121 47.47 -36.43 3.41
N TYR A 122 46.35 -37.04 3.77
CA TYR A 122 45.53 -37.82 2.82
C TYR A 122 44.96 -36.97 1.69
N LYS A 123 44.43 -35.77 1.99
CA LYS A 123 43.93 -34.78 1.02
C LYS A 123 44.97 -34.45 -0.04
N ASN A 124 46.22 -34.27 0.37
CA ASN A 124 47.30 -33.91 -0.54
C ASN A 124 47.87 -35.11 -1.31
N LEU A 125 48.00 -36.28 -0.67
CA LEU A 125 48.59 -37.48 -1.28
C LEU A 125 47.62 -38.24 -2.19
N ARG A 126 46.31 -38.17 -1.94
CA ARG A 126 45.26 -38.94 -2.63
C ARG A 126 44.14 -38.03 -3.15
N LYS A 127 44.49 -36.83 -3.61
CA LYS A 127 43.53 -35.81 -4.07
C LYS A 127 42.49 -36.39 -5.03
N ASP A 128 42.93 -37.08 -6.08
CA ASP A 128 42.05 -37.61 -7.12
C ASP A 128 41.06 -38.67 -6.59
N GLN A 129 41.49 -39.49 -5.62
CA GLN A 129 40.63 -40.51 -5.01
C GLN A 129 39.54 -39.86 -4.15
N ILE A 130 39.91 -38.86 -3.34
CA ILE A 130 38.94 -38.17 -2.48
C ILE A 130 37.97 -37.35 -3.34
N SER A 131 38.46 -36.64 -4.36
CA SER A 131 37.61 -35.95 -5.34
C SER A 131 36.63 -36.90 -5.99
N SER A 132 37.06 -38.08 -6.44
CA SER A 132 36.15 -39.06 -7.07
C SER A 132 35.07 -39.59 -6.12
N ILE A 133 35.37 -39.78 -4.83
CA ILE A 133 34.36 -40.22 -3.84
C ILE A 133 33.32 -39.11 -3.63
N ILE A 134 33.79 -37.87 -3.48
CA ILE A 134 32.91 -36.71 -3.30
C ILE A 134 32.06 -36.48 -4.55
N ASP A 135 32.63 -36.60 -5.75
CA ASP A 135 31.91 -36.45 -7.01
C ASP A 135 30.81 -37.51 -7.15
N GLN A 136 31.09 -38.77 -6.80
CA GLN A 136 30.09 -39.82 -6.77
C GLN A 136 28.98 -39.54 -5.75
N ALA A 137 29.35 -39.06 -4.56
CA ALA A 137 28.38 -38.67 -3.53
C ALA A 137 27.48 -37.52 -4.03
N ILE A 138 28.05 -36.48 -4.66
CA ILE A 138 27.30 -35.37 -5.26
C ILE A 138 26.35 -35.88 -6.35
N LEU A 139 26.83 -36.76 -7.24
CA LEU A 139 26.01 -37.34 -8.32
C LEU A 139 24.87 -38.25 -7.81
N SER A 140 24.97 -38.75 -6.57
CA SER A 140 23.92 -39.54 -5.92
C SER A 140 22.87 -38.71 -5.19
N VAL A 141 23.06 -37.39 -5.06
CA VAL A 141 22.10 -36.50 -4.39
C VAL A 141 20.72 -36.54 -5.06
N PRO A 142 20.58 -36.43 -6.39
CA PRO A 142 19.26 -36.51 -7.04
C PRO A 142 18.51 -37.82 -6.73
N SER A 143 19.19 -38.97 -6.77
CA SER A 143 18.58 -40.26 -6.39
C SER A 143 18.16 -40.31 -4.93
N THR A 144 18.96 -39.72 -4.03
CA THR A 144 18.62 -39.63 -2.60
C THR A 144 17.38 -38.75 -2.38
N ILE A 145 17.21 -37.69 -3.19
CA ILE A 145 16.01 -36.84 -3.16
C ILE A 145 14.77 -37.66 -3.55
N TYR A 146 14.84 -38.51 -4.58
CA TYR A 146 13.75 -39.43 -4.94
C TYR A 146 13.32 -40.34 -3.79
N GLU A 147 14.26 -40.86 -3.00
CA GLU A 147 13.96 -41.70 -1.84
C GLU A 147 13.22 -40.93 -0.73
N HIS A 148 13.41 -39.61 -0.65
CA HIS A 148 12.82 -38.74 0.36
C HIS A 148 11.58 -37.96 -0.14
N ARG A 149 10.95 -38.40 -1.24
CA ARG A 149 9.73 -37.79 -1.80
C ARG A 149 8.62 -37.60 -0.77
N SER A 150 8.43 -38.54 0.16
CA SER A 150 7.43 -38.42 1.22
C SER A 150 7.69 -37.22 2.14
N SER A 151 8.96 -36.93 2.44
CA SER A 151 9.34 -35.76 3.26
C SER A 151 9.02 -34.45 2.53
N PHE A 152 9.30 -34.40 1.22
CA PHE A 152 8.93 -33.27 0.37
C PHE A 152 7.42 -33.04 0.35
N ASN A 153 6.63 -34.11 0.14
CA ASN A 153 5.17 -34.02 0.14
C ASN A 153 4.62 -33.55 1.49
N ASN A 154 5.15 -34.07 2.60
CA ASN A 154 4.77 -33.63 3.94
C ASN A 154 5.10 -32.15 4.18
N THR A 155 6.23 -31.68 3.66
CA THR A 155 6.64 -30.27 3.76
C THR A 155 5.64 -29.38 3.02
N ILE A 156 5.25 -29.73 1.79
CA ILE A 156 4.24 -28.97 1.02
C ILE A 156 2.91 -28.90 1.77
N LEU A 157 2.45 -30.03 2.30
CA LEU A 157 1.19 -30.10 3.04
C LEU A 157 1.20 -29.26 4.33
N ALA A 158 2.38 -29.03 4.90
CA ALA A 158 2.54 -28.22 6.10
C ALA A 158 2.67 -26.70 5.81
N ILE A 159 2.89 -26.28 4.56
CA ILE A 159 3.06 -24.85 4.21
C ILE A 159 1.88 -23.98 4.68
N PRO A 160 0.61 -24.37 4.47
CA PRO A 160 -0.52 -23.56 4.94
C PRO A 160 -0.48 -23.33 6.46
N ASP A 161 -0.16 -24.37 7.22
CA ASP A 161 -0.04 -24.29 8.69
C ASP A 161 1.12 -23.38 9.10
N GLU A 162 2.26 -23.46 8.41
CA GLU A 162 3.41 -22.58 8.64
C GLU A 162 3.08 -21.10 8.35
N ILE A 163 2.29 -20.83 7.30
CA ILE A 163 1.77 -19.48 6.98
C ILE A 163 0.86 -18.99 8.11
N SER A 164 -0.04 -19.86 8.57
CA SER A 164 -0.97 -19.58 9.66
C SER A 164 -0.24 -19.25 10.98
N GLN A 165 0.80 -20.01 11.32
CA GLN A 165 1.61 -19.79 12.53
C GLN A 165 2.42 -18.48 12.48
N HIS A 166 2.85 -18.07 11.29
CA HIS A 166 3.67 -16.87 11.09
C HIS A 166 2.86 -15.67 10.56
N ARG A 167 1.53 -15.71 10.68
CA ARG A 167 0.61 -14.70 10.13
C ARG A 167 1.00 -13.27 10.45
N ASP A 168 1.32 -12.97 11.72
CA ASP A 168 1.65 -11.62 12.16
C ASP A 168 2.90 -11.07 11.46
N ARG A 169 3.92 -11.93 11.25
CA ARG A 169 5.14 -11.55 10.52
C ARG A 169 4.86 -11.32 9.04
N ILE A 170 4.02 -12.16 8.43
CA ILE A 170 3.63 -12.01 7.03
C ILE A 170 2.85 -10.70 6.85
N GLU A 171 1.95 -10.39 7.78
CA GLU A 171 1.21 -9.13 7.79
C GLU A 171 2.16 -7.92 7.89
N GLU A 172 3.17 -7.98 8.77
CA GLU A 172 4.19 -6.94 8.88
C GLU A 172 4.99 -6.77 7.57
N TYR A 173 5.41 -7.86 6.93
CA TYR A 173 6.10 -7.80 5.65
C TYR A 173 5.22 -7.23 4.53
N LEU A 174 3.93 -7.59 4.48
CA LEU A 174 2.98 -7.03 3.53
C LEU A 174 2.78 -5.53 3.75
N ILE A 175 2.68 -5.10 5.00
CA ILE A 175 2.58 -3.67 5.35
C ILE A 175 3.80 -2.91 4.87
N THR A 176 5.00 -3.42 5.18
CA THR A 176 6.25 -2.77 4.76
C THR A 176 6.38 -2.76 3.24
N GLY A 177 6.06 -3.86 2.56
CA GLY A 177 6.08 -3.92 1.09
C GLY A 177 5.11 -2.93 0.44
N ILE A 178 3.87 -2.86 0.94
CA ILE A 178 2.89 -1.89 0.44
C ILE A 178 3.35 -0.45 0.73
N TYR A 179 3.91 -0.20 1.90
CA TYR A 179 4.42 1.12 2.27
C TYR A 179 5.55 1.57 1.33
N ASP A 180 6.52 0.70 1.04
CA ASP A 180 7.61 0.97 0.12
C ASP A 180 7.11 1.26 -1.31
N ILE A 181 6.08 0.53 -1.76
CA ILE A 181 5.43 0.78 -3.04
C ILE A 181 4.74 2.15 -3.04
N LEU A 182 3.96 2.46 -2.00
CA LEU A 182 3.23 3.72 -1.89
C LEU A 182 4.15 4.94 -1.81
N GLN A 183 5.31 4.82 -1.18
CA GLN A 183 6.32 5.90 -1.16
C GLN A 183 6.93 6.16 -2.54
N ARG A 184 7.06 5.12 -3.38
CA ARG A 184 7.58 5.23 -4.74
C ARG A 184 6.55 5.80 -5.71
N ILE A 185 5.26 5.62 -5.43
CA ILE A 185 4.18 6.18 -6.23
C ILE A 185 4.02 7.67 -5.91
N ASN A 186 4.20 8.53 -6.92
CA ASN A 186 3.91 9.95 -6.79
C ASN A 186 2.39 10.21 -6.90
N LEU A 187 1.67 10.01 -5.79
CA LEU A 187 0.22 10.25 -5.73
C LEU A 187 -0.16 11.67 -6.13
N ARG A 188 0.70 12.64 -5.79
CA ARG A 188 0.49 14.04 -6.14
C ARG A 188 0.44 14.25 -7.65
N SER A 189 1.38 13.67 -8.41
CA SER A 189 1.39 13.81 -9.87
C SER A 189 0.18 13.13 -10.50
N ILE A 190 -0.23 11.96 -9.99
CA ILE A 190 -1.42 11.26 -10.47
C ILE A 190 -2.68 12.13 -10.31
N ILE A 191 -2.85 12.79 -9.16
CA ILE A 191 -4.02 13.66 -8.93
C ILE A 191 -3.93 14.92 -9.80
N GLU A 192 -2.74 15.51 -9.93
CA GLU A 192 -2.51 16.71 -10.74
C GLU A 192 -2.81 16.45 -12.22
N ASP A 193 -2.31 15.34 -12.77
CA ASP A 193 -2.55 14.91 -14.15
C ASP A 193 -4.04 14.64 -14.39
N ASN A 194 -4.72 13.94 -13.47
CA ASN A 194 -6.16 13.70 -13.56
C ASN A 194 -6.97 15.00 -13.57
N LEU A 195 -6.68 15.94 -12.67
CA LEU A 195 -7.38 17.23 -12.60
C LEU A 195 -7.10 18.13 -13.82
N ASN A 196 -5.88 18.06 -14.37
CA ASN A 196 -5.53 18.79 -15.59
C ASN A 196 -6.22 18.22 -16.83
N ASN A 197 -6.55 16.92 -16.83
CA ASN A 197 -7.23 16.25 -17.95
C ASN A 197 -8.77 16.36 -17.90
N TYR A 198 -9.36 16.80 -16.79
CA TYR A 198 -10.81 17.04 -16.72
C TYR A 198 -11.24 18.21 -17.59
N ASP A 199 -12.40 18.13 -18.23
CA ASP A 199 -12.99 19.26 -18.94
C ASP A 199 -13.43 20.38 -17.97
N GLU A 200 -13.54 21.60 -18.47
CA GLU A 200 -13.90 22.78 -17.68
C GLU A 200 -15.26 22.62 -16.99
N GLY A 201 -16.19 21.88 -17.60
CA GLY A 201 -17.50 21.57 -17.03
C GLY A 201 -17.42 20.64 -15.82
N ARG A 202 -16.63 19.58 -15.91
CA ARG A 202 -16.42 18.64 -14.80
C ARG A 202 -15.66 19.25 -13.62
N LEU A 203 -14.67 20.10 -13.90
CA LEU A 203 -13.95 20.83 -12.86
C LEU A 203 -14.86 21.84 -12.15
N GLU A 204 -15.74 22.52 -12.90
CA GLU A 204 -16.80 23.36 -12.34
C GLU A 204 -17.72 22.55 -11.42
N GLU A 205 -18.20 21.38 -11.85
CA GLU A 205 -19.07 20.51 -11.06
C GLU A 205 -18.39 20.06 -9.74
N LEU A 206 -17.15 19.57 -9.80
CA LEU A 206 -16.39 19.14 -8.61
C LEU A 206 -16.23 20.26 -7.58
N ILE A 207 -15.90 21.47 -8.03
CA ILE A 207 -15.70 22.62 -7.13
C ILE A 207 -17.04 23.15 -6.64
N LYS A 208 -18.04 23.17 -7.52
CA LYS A 208 -19.40 23.62 -7.21
C LYS A 208 -19.99 22.74 -6.12
N ASP A 209 -19.99 21.42 -6.28
CA ASP A 209 -20.56 20.50 -5.28
C ASP A 209 -19.87 20.60 -3.91
N SER A 210 -18.58 20.92 -3.88
CA SER A 210 -17.83 21.12 -2.64
C SER A 210 -18.03 22.52 -2.00
N THR A 211 -18.38 23.55 -2.79
CA THR A 211 -18.35 24.96 -2.35
C THR A 211 -19.72 25.65 -2.35
N ILE A 212 -20.73 25.11 -3.04
CA ILE A 212 -21.98 25.85 -3.31
C ILE A 212 -22.78 26.20 -2.07
N ASP A 213 -22.78 25.33 -1.06
CA ASP A 213 -23.56 25.55 0.16
C ASP A 213 -23.02 26.75 0.94
N GLN A 214 -21.69 26.89 0.99
CA GLN A 214 -21.01 28.01 1.63
C GLN A 214 -21.20 29.32 0.84
N LEU A 215 -21.14 29.25 -0.49
CA LEU A 215 -21.37 30.42 -1.35
C LEU A 215 -22.83 30.89 -1.33
N ASN A 216 -23.79 29.96 -1.24
CA ASN A 216 -25.20 30.30 -1.10
C ASN A 216 -25.46 30.99 0.24
N TYR A 217 -24.81 30.57 1.32
CA TYR A 217 -24.87 31.27 2.61
C TYR A 217 -24.42 32.72 2.48
N ILE A 218 -23.25 32.98 1.87
CA ILE A 218 -22.74 34.34 1.63
C ILE A 218 -23.72 35.15 0.77
N LYS A 219 -24.32 34.53 -0.26
CA LYS A 219 -25.32 35.17 -1.13
C LYS A 219 -26.58 35.58 -0.37
N TYR A 220 -27.14 34.67 0.44
CA TYR A 220 -28.33 34.97 1.25
C TYR A 220 -28.03 36.00 2.33
N LEU A 221 -26.88 35.91 2.99
CA LEU A 221 -26.42 36.90 3.94
C LEU A 221 -26.29 38.28 3.28
N GLY A 222 -25.66 38.35 2.10
CA GLY A 222 -25.53 39.57 1.32
C GLY A 222 -26.88 40.14 0.87
N ALA A 223 -27.84 39.29 0.49
CA ALA A 223 -29.20 39.71 0.15
C ALA A 223 -29.95 40.27 1.37
N VAL A 224 -29.88 39.60 2.52
CA VAL A 224 -30.47 40.07 3.78
C VAL A 224 -29.82 41.39 4.21
N LEU A 225 -28.49 41.47 4.21
CA LEU A 225 -27.76 42.70 4.51
C LEU A 225 -28.10 43.83 3.53
N GLY A 226 -28.27 43.53 2.24
CA GLY A 226 -28.67 44.50 1.23
C GLY A 226 -30.08 45.02 1.44
N VAL A 227 -31.03 44.15 1.80
CA VAL A 227 -32.41 44.55 2.14
C VAL A 227 -32.42 45.40 3.41
N LEU A 228 -31.73 44.97 4.46
CA LEU A 228 -31.65 45.73 5.71
C LEU A 228 -30.95 47.08 5.50
N GLY A 229 -29.82 47.08 4.81
CA GLY A 229 -29.06 48.29 4.49
C GLY A 229 -29.86 49.25 3.62
N GLY A 230 -30.52 48.76 2.57
CA GLY A 230 -31.41 49.55 1.72
C GLY A 230 -32.60 50.14 2.48
N PHE A 231 -33.20 49.36 3.38
CA PHE A 231 -34.31 49.81 4.22
C PHE A 231 -33.88 50.90 5.21
N ILE A 232 -32.72 50.74 5.84
CA ILE A 232 -32.11 51.75 6.72
C ILE A 232 -31.81 53.05 5.96
N ILE A 233 -31.23 52.95 4.76
CA ILE A 233 -30.87 54.12 3.94
C ILE A 233 -32.11 54.86 3.43
N TRP A 234 -33.17 54.13 3.05
CA TRP A 234 -34.37 54.74 2.49
C TRP A 234 -35.21 55.46 3.56
N ASN A 235 -35.42 54.85 4.74
CA ASN A 235 -36.15 55.50 5.82
C ASN A 235 -35.67 55.03 7.21
N PRO A 236 -34.81 55.80 7.90
CA PRO A 236 -34.09 55.31 9.07
C PRO A 236 -34.97 55.12 10.32
N LEU A 237 -36.02 55.94 10.50
CA LEU A 237 -36.86 55.88 11.70
C LEU A 237 -37.74 54.61 11.75
N PRO A 238 -38.53 54.26 10.72
CA PRO A 238 -39.25 52.99 10.67
C PRO A 238 -38.31 51.78 10.67
N ALA A 239 -37.15 51.89 10.03
CA ALA A 239 -36.16 50.82 9.99
C ALA A 239 -35.64 50.46 11.38
N LEU A 240 -35.32 51.45 12.21
CA LEU A 240 -34.89 51.23 13.59
C LEU A 240 -35.98 50.58 14.45
N VAL A 241 -37.24 50.95 14.27
CA VAL A 241 -38.37 50.34 14.99
C VAL A 241 -38.53 48.87 14.59
N VAL A 242 -38.56 48.57 13.30
CA VAL A 242 -38.71 47.19 12.79
C VAL A 242 -37.53 46.31 13.22
N LEU A 243 -36.30 46.82 13.11
CA LEU A 243 -35.11 46.11 13.57
C LEU A 243 -35.12 45.91 15.09
N GLY A 244 -35.49 46.93 15.86
CA GLY A 244 -35.60 46.84 17.31
C GLY A 244 -36.61 45.79 17.76
N VAL A 245 -37.78 45.72 17.10
CA VAL A 245 -38.78 44.67 17.34
C VAL A 245 -38.25 43.29 16.98
N LEU A 246 -37.58 43.15 15.83
CA LEU A 246 -36.98 41.88 15.41
C LEU A 246 -35.91 41.40 16.41
N PHE A 247 -34.94 42.25 16.75
CA PHE A 247 -33.89 41.90 17.72
C PHE A 247 -34.46 41.62 19.11
N GLY A 248 -35.42 42.43 19.58
CA GLY A 248 -36.09 42.22 20.86
C GLY A 248 -36.86 40.91 20.90
N SER A 249 -37.59 40.57 19.82
CA SER A 249 -38.32 39.30 19.71
C SER A 249 -37.38 38.09 19.67
N TYR A 250 -36.27 38.19 18.93
CA TYR A 250 -35.24 37.16 18.88
C TYR A 250 -34.62 36.91 20.26
N PHE A 251 -34.26 37.98 20.97
CA PHE A 251 -33.68 37.88 22.31
C PHE A 251 -34.67 37.30 23.34
N ALA A 252 -35.94 37.69 23.24
CA ALA A 252 -36.99 37.13 24.08
C ALA A 252 -37.20 35.63 23.82
N LEU A 253 -37.22 35.21 22.55
CA LEU A 253 -37.33 33.81 22.16
C LEU A 253 -36.14 32.98 22.62
N ASP A 254 -34.92 33.49 22.47
CA ASP A 254 -33.69 32.84 22.94
C ASP A 254 -33.69 32.68 24.46
N HIS A 255 -34.07 33.72 25.20
CA HIS A 255 -34.18 33.67 26.65
C HIS A 255 -35.22 32.64 27.13
N ILE A 256 -36.38 32.60 26.47
CA ILE A 256 -37.44 31.63 26.77
C ILE A 256 -36.95 30.21 26.49
N LEU A 257 -36.38 29.94 25.31
CA LEU A 257 -35.87 28.61 24.95
C LEU A 257 -34.73 28.15 25.86
N TYR A 258 -33.82 29.05 26.23
CA TYR A 258 -32.74 28.77 27.17
C TYR A 258 -33.26 28.46 28.58
N SER A 259 -34.26 29.20 29.05
CA SER A 259 -34.89 28.96 30.36
C SER A 259 -35.60 27.61 30.43
N ILE A 260 -36.26 27.20 29.35
CA ILE A 260 -36.96 25.91 29.24
C ILE A 260 -35.94 24.75 29.24
N ARG A 261 -34.82 24.89 28.50
CA ARG A 261 -33.77 23.86 28.44
C ARG A 261 -33.00 23.68 29.75
N LYS A 262 -32.97 24.69 30.61
CA LYS A 262 -32.34 24.62 31.95
C LYS A 262 -33.26 24.01 33.01
N SER A 263 -34.57 23.90 32.73
CA SER A 263 -35.59 23.38 33.63
C SER A 263 -35.99 21.91 33.33
N SER A 264 -35.31 21.26 32.38
CA SER A 264 -35.39 19.82 32.08
C SER A 264 -34.03 19.17 32.27
#